data_AF-A0A1H4F4D9-F1
#
_entry.id   AF-A0A1H4F4D9-F1
#
_cell.length_a   1.000
_cell.length_b   1.000
_cell.length_c   1.000
_cell.angle_alpha   90.00
_cell.angle_beta   90.00
_cell.angle_gamma   90.00
#
_symmetry.space_group_name_H-M   'P 1'
#
loop_
_entity.id
_entity.type
_entity.pdbx_description
1 polymer ?
#
loop_
_entity_poly.entity_id
_entity_poly.type
_entity_poly.pdbx_seq_one_letter_code
_entity_poly.pdbx_strand_id
1 'polypeptide(L)'
;MNLSSLFPQRCTCMRTQNDVGGAVKIAWNGVYPEDPKFTRRLENVSILARALHQAGETQKAYAHFMDAEHLQQSHDPEHPRLHSLSNFRLCELLLEQGKLAEVAERTQYALAIAQKNAHPLYIGLSQLLIGRVYLQQGNAHEAKAWLDSALNALQEAGNQDHLPRGYLARAVFYRTIGDFRCARADLQAMWEIVELNGMRLHLTDYHLEMARLLVAEEENPPQSPFCKGGSQEDTGSAVPPFEKGGLGGISLQAHIEAAAKLINETGYHRRDIELSGLQQHLR
;
A
#
# COMPACT_ATOMS: atom_id res chain seq x y z
N MET A 1 -10.98 -21.80 -21.88
CA MET A 1 -10.84 -20.67 -20.92
C MET A 1 -10.16 -19.54 -21.66
N ASN A 2 -10.85 -18.41 -21.83
CA ASN A 2 -10.43 -17.34 -22.73
C ASN A 2 -9.51 -16.38 -21.95
N LEU A 3 -8.22 -16.32 -22.30
CA LEU A 3 -7.18 -15.50 -21.66
C LEU A 3 -7.39 -13.98 -21.85
N SER A 4 -8.45 -13.57 -22.56
CA SER A 4 -8.75 -12.19 -22.94
C SER A 4 -9.43 -11.35 -21.83
N SER A 5 -9.95 -11.96 -20.76
CA SER A 5 -10.54 -11.22 -19.64
C SER A 5 -9.54 -10.71 -18.60
N LEU A 6 -8.30 -11.23 -18.60
CA LEU A 6 -7.23 -10.82 -17.67
C LEU A 6 -6.43 -9.59 -18.17
N PHE A 7 -6.47 -9.28 -19.46
CA PHE A 7 -5.73 -8.17 -20.07
C PHE A 7 -6.28 -6.75 -19.76
N PRO A 8 -7.59 -6.47 -19.74
CA PRO A 8 -8.06 -5.09 -19.49
C PRO A 8 -7.79 -4.61 -18.06
N GLN A 9 -7.82 -5.52 -17.07
CA GLN A 9 -7.53 -5.17 -15.67
C GLN A 9 -6.05 -4.85 -15.45
N ARG A 10 -5.13 -5.58 -16.10
CA ARG A 10 -3.69 -5.35 -15.97
C ARG A 10 -3.26 -4.02 -16.61
N CYS A 11 -3.82 -3.66 -17.77
CA CYS A 11 -3.55 -2.37 -18.42
C CYS A 11 -4.12 -1.18 -17.64
N THR A 12 -5.28 -1.34 -17.02
CA THR A 12 -5.92 -0.28 -16.21
C THR A 12 -5.22 -0.12 -14.86
N CYS A 13 -4.83 -1.24 -14.22
CA CYS A 13 -4.04 -1.25 -12.99
C CYS A 13 -2.68 -0.55 -13.18
N MET A 14 -1.91 -0.93 -14.22
CA MET A 14 -0.62 -0.30 -14.55
C MET A 14 -0.73 1.21 -14.78
N ARG A 15 -1.79 1.70 -15.41
CA ARG A 15 -1.99 3.15 -15.61
C ARG A 15 -2.30 3.89 -14.31
N THR A 16 -3.18 3.34 -13.47
CA THR A 16 -3.45 3.91 -12.13
C THR A 16 -2.25 3.87 -11.18
N GLN A 17 -1.21 3.13 -11.54
CA GLN A 17 0.05 3.04 -10.80
C GLN A 17 1.13 3.98 -11.36
N ASN A 18 0.87 4.72 -12.44
CA ASN A 18 1.88 5.49 -13.16
C ASN A 18 1.48 6.91 -13.57
N ASP A 19 0.19 7.18 -13.78
CA ASP A 19 -0.34 8.49 -14.15
C ASP A 19 -1.75 8.65 -13.57
N VAL A 20 -1.86 9.40 -12.48
CA VAL A 20 -3.12 9.64 -11.78
C VAL A 20 -4.02 10.56 -12.59
N GLY A 21 -3.48 11.60 -13.22
CA GLY A 21 -4.26 12.53 -14.04
C GLY A 21 -4.90 11.83 -15.24
N GLY A 22 -4.13 11.02 -15.96
CA GLY A 22 -4.63 10.17 -17.03
C GLY A 22 -5.64 9.13 -16.53
N ALA A 23 -5.39 8.53 -15.36
CA ALA A 23 -6.31 7.58 -14.74
C ALA A 23 -7.67 8.21 -14.40
N VAL A 24 -7.70 9.42 -13.82
CA VAL A 24 -8.95 10.15 -13.53
C VAL A 24 -9.74 10.40 -14.82
N LYS A 25 -9.07 10.88 -15.88
CA LYS A 25 -9.73 11.16 -17.17
C LYS A 25 -10.32 9.90 -17.80
N ILE A 26 -9.58 8.80 -17.81
CA ILE A 26 -10.04 7.52 -18.36
C ILE A 26 -11.20 6.97 -17.52
N ALA A 27 -11.07 6.98 -16.19
CA ALA A 27 -12.09 6.48 -15.30
C ALA A 27 -13.39 7.28 -15.41
N TRP A 28 -13.30 8.61 -15.54
CA TRP A 28 -14.45 9.48 -15.76
C TRP A 28 -15.20 9.11 -17.04
N ASN A 29 -14.48 8.92 -18.16
CA ASN A 29 -15.07 8.46 -19.42
C ASN A 29 -15.61 7.01 -19.35
N GLY A 30 -15.12 6.20 -18.41
CA GLY A 30 -15.64 4.84 -18.18
C GLY A 30 -16.94 4.84 -17.37
N VAL A 31 -17.17 5.85 -16.54
CA VAL A 31 -18.43 6.03 -15.80
C VAL A 31 -19.51 6.61 -16.69
N TYR A 32 -19.15 7.47 -17.67
CA TYR A 32 -20.09 8.18 -18.52
C TYR A 32 -19.87 7.94 -20.03
N PRO A 33 -20.88 7.45 -20.77
CA PRO A 33 -22.22 7.06 -20.31
C PRO A 33 -22.20 5.77 -19.47
N GLU A 34 -23.25 5.53 -18.68
CA GLU A 34 -23.32 4.37 -17.80
C GLU A 34 -23.22 3.04 -18.57
N ASP A 35 -22.32 2.15 -18.13
CA ASP A 35 -22.23 0.81 -18.72
C ASP A 35 -23.48 -0.01 -18.35
N PRO A 36 -24.11 -0.71 -19.31
CA PRO A 36 -25.28 -1.55 -19.04
C PRO A 36 -24.96 -2.77 -18.16
N LYS A 37 -23.70 -3.20 -18.08
CA LYS A 37 -23.28 -4.31 -17.22
C LYS A 37 -22.92 -3.80 -15.83
N PHE A 38 -23.65 -4.29 -14.83
CA PHE A 38 -23.42 -3.96 -13.42
C PHE A 38 -21.95 -4.09 -13.01
N THR A 39 -21.30 -5.22 -13.34
CA THR A 39 -19.92 -5.48 -12.93
C THR A 39 -18.94 -4.41 -13.43
N ARG A 40 -19.12 -3.95 -14.68
CA ARG A 40 -18.30 -2.88 -15.26
C ARG A 40 -18.63 -1.53 -14.65
N ARG A 41 -19.91 -1.25 -14.40
CA ARG A 41 -20.33 -0.01 -13.75
C ARG A 41 -19.71 0.12 -12.35
N LEU A 42 -19.81 -0.93 -11.53
CA LEU A 42 -19.24 -0.98 -10.19
C LEU A 42 -17.70 -0.81 -10.25
N GLU A 43 -17.05 -1.52 -11.16
CA GLU A 43 -15.60 -1.43 -11.36
C GLU A 43 -15.17 -0.01 -11.78
N ASN A 44 -15.85 0.60 -12.76
CA ASN A 44 -15.52 1.94 -13.26
C ASN A 44 -15.67 3.02 -12.18
N VAL A 45 -16.78 2.99 -11.42
CA VAL A 45 -17.00 3.92 -10.30
C VAL A 45 -15.92 3.72 -9.22
N SER A 46 -15.56 2.47 -8.92
CA SER A 46 -14.52 2.16 -7.93
C SER A 46 -13.11 2.53 -8.39
N ILE A 47 -12.84 2.53 -9.70
CA ILE A 47 -11.58 2.99 -10.29
C ILE A 47 -11.52 4.52 -10.25
N LEU A 48 -12.61 5.21 -10.58
CA LEU A 48 -12.69 6.67 -10.48
C LEU A 48 -12.48 7.14 -9.04
N ALA A 49 -13.16 6.50 -8.09
CA ALA A 49 -13.00 6.79 -6.66
C ALA A 49 -11.53 6.62 -6.22
N ARG A 50 -10.87 5.53 -6.63
CA ARG A 50 -9.44 5.32 -6.35
C ARG A 50 -8.55 6.39 -6.99
N ALA A 51 -8.78 6.72 -8.26
CA ALA A 51 -7.96 7.70 -8.97
C ALA A 51 -8.09 9.10 -8.34
N LEU A 52 -9.30 9.48 -7.93
CA LEU A 52 -9.55 10.72 -7.19
C LEU A 52 -8.86 10.69 -5.82
N HIS A 53 -8.90 9.56 -5.11
CA HIS A 53 -8.18 9.42 -3.84
C HIS A 53 -6.68 9.58 -4.02
N GLN A 54 -6.10 8.96 -5.05
CA GLN A 54 -4.69 9.13 -5.41
C GLN A 54 -4.36 10.58 -5.80
N ALA A 55 -5.30 11.30 -6.40
CA ALA A 55 -5.16 12.71 -6.76
C ALA A 55 -5.33 13.68 -5.57
N GLY A 56 -5.54 13.17 -4.34
CA GLY A 56 -5.79 13.99 -3.16
C GLY A 56 -7.22 14.53 -3.05
N GLU A 57 -8.11 14.17 -3.98
CA GLU A 57 -9.53 14.59 -4.02
C GLU A 57 -10.40 13.70 -3.11
N THR A 58 -10.01 13.62 -1.83
CA THR A 58 -10.52 12.66 -0.84
C THR A 58 -12.04 12.70 -0.68
N GLN A 59 -12.66 13.87 -0.68
CA GLN A 59 -14.11 13.99 -0.51
C GLN A 59 -14.88 13.45 -1.72
N LYS A 60 -14.40 13.74 -2.94
CA LYS A 60 -15.01 13.23 -4.19
C LYS A 60 -14.81 11.71 -4.29
N ALA A 61 -13.63 11.23 -3.90
CA ALA A 61 -13.35 9.80 -3.85
C ALA A 61 -14.31 9.07 -2.92
N TYR A 62 -14.53 9.59 -1.70
CA TYR A 62 -15.47 9.01 -0.75
C TYR A 62 -16.90 8.96 -1.32
N ALA A 63 -17.38 10.06 -1.93
CA ALA A 63 -18.69 10.10 -2.57
C ALA A 63 -18.85 8.98 -3.61
N HIS A 64 -17.88 8.79 -4.50
CA HIS A 64 -17.94 7.72 -5.49
C HIS A 64 -17.81 6.31 -4.91
N PHE A 65 -17.11 6.12 -3.78
CA PHE A 65 -17.17 4.82 -3.08
C PHE A 65 -18.55 4.55 -2.51
N MET A 66 -19.27 5.57 -2.03
CA MET A 66 -20.65 5.43 -1.56
C MET A 66 -21.61 5.16 -2.73
N ASP A 67 -21.39 5.78 -3.89
CA ASP A 67 -22.13 5.44 -5.11
C ASP A 67 -21.93 3.97 -5.49
N ALA A 68 -20.69 3.47 -5.43
CA ALA A 68 -20.37 2.07 -5.69
C ALA A 68 -21.05 1.12 -4.69
N GLU A 69 -21.11 1.48 -3.41
CA GLU A 69 -21.80 0.70 -2.39
C GLU A 69 -23.33 0.68 -2.62
N HIS A 70 -23.93 1.81 -2.98
CA HIS A 70 -25.35 1.88 -3.33
C HIS A 70 -25.67 1.00 -4.55
N LEU A 71 -24.78 0.98 -5.56
CA LEU A 71 -24.89 0.07 -6.70
C LEU A 71 -24.83 -1.39 -6.25
N GLN A 72 -23.86 -1.75 -5.39
CA GLN A 72 -23.72 -3.10 -4.83
C GLN A 72 -25.00 -3.52 -4.10
N GLN A 73 -25.51 -2.68 -3.20
CA GLN A 73 -26.75 -2.93 -2.45
C GLN A 73 -27.95 -3.16 -3.35
N SER A 74 -28.05 -2.40 -4.45
CA SER A 74 -29.16 -2.54 -5.40
C SER A 74 -29.08 -3.84 -6.22
N HIS A 75 -27.87 -4.35 -6.45
CA HIS A 75 -27.63 -5.54 -7.27
C HIS A 75 -27.65 -6.85 -6.46
N ASP A 76 -27.05 -6.84 -5.28
CA ASP A 76 -26.95 -7.97 -4.36
C ASP A 76 -27.38 -7.54 -2.94
N PRO A 77 -28.68 -7.65 -2.63
CA PRO A 77 -29.19 -7.33 -1.30
C PRO A 77 -28.67 -8.26 -0.18
N GLU A 78 -28.17 -9.46 -0.51
CA GLU A 78 -27.57 -10.36 0.48
C GLU A 78 -26.18 -9.89 0.90
N HIS A 79 -25.44 -9.25 -0.01
CA HIS A 79 -24.14 -8.64 0.26
C HIS A 79 -24.17 -7.13 -0.05
N PRO A 80 -24.86 -6.32 0.78
CA PRO A 80 -25.19 -4.95 0.44
C PRO A 80 -24.00 -3.98 0.53
N ARG A 81 -22.92 -4.38 1.23
CA ARG A 81 -21.72 -3.55 1.37
C ARG A 81 -20.64 -4.02 0.40
N LEU A 82 -19.74 -3.11 0.02
CA LEU A 82 -18.55 -3.49 -0.75
C LEU A 82 -17.75 -4.53 0.03
N HIS A 83 -17.34 -5.62 -0.64
CA HIS A 83 -16.58 -6.72 -0.02
C HIS A 83 -15.40 -7.22 -0.87
N SER A 84 -15.09 -6.55 -1.97
CA SER A 84 -14.01 -6.91 -2.91
C SER A 84 -12.89 -5.85 -2.90
N LEU A 85 -12.14 -5.73 -3.99
CA LEU A 85 -11.09 -4.70 -4.14
C LEU A 85 -11.62 -3.27 -3.89
N SER A 86 -12.89 -3.00 -4.19
CA SER A 86 -13.53 -1.71 -3.92
C SER A 86 -13.61 -1.41 -2.41
N ASN A 87 -13.90 -2.43 -1.59
CA ASN A 87 -13.88 -2.29 -0.14
C ASN A 87 -12.48 -1.96 0.37
N PHE A 88 -11.48 -2.69 -0.14
CA PHE A 88 -10.09 -2.43 0.24
C PHE A 88 -9.70 -0.97 -0.02
N ARG A 89 -10.02 -0.45 -1.21
CA ARG A 89 -9.71 0.94 -1.60
C ARG A 89 -10.44 1.97 -0.74
N LEU A 90 -11.71 1.74 -0.43
CA LEU A 90 -12.46 2.60 0.50
C LEU A 90 -11.83 2.57 1.90
N CYS A 91 -11.49 1.38 2.42
CA CYS A 91 -10.84 1.24 3.72
C CYS A 91 -9.46 1.91 3.76
N GLU A 92 -8.69 1.93 2.66
CA GLU A 92 -7.44 2.70 2.60
C GLU A 92 -7.68 4.20 2.83
N LEU A 93 -8.72 4.77 2.23
CA LEU A 93 -9.13 6.17 2.44
C LEU A 93 -9.59 6.39 3.88
N LEU A 94 -10.43 5.51 4.43
CA LEU A 94 -10.94 5.62 5.80
C LEU A 94 -9.83 5.52 6.86
N LEU A 95 -8.81 4.68 6.62
CA LEU A 95 -7.62 4.59 7.49
C LEU A 95 -6.83 5.91 7.54
N GLU A 96 -6.71 6.59 6.40
CA GLU A 96 -6.05 7.91 6.34
C GLU A 96 -6.86 8.99 7.05
N GLN A 97 -8.19 8.85 7.11
CA GLN A 97 -9.07 9.71 7.92
C GLN A 97 -9.09 9.33 9.42
N GLY A 98 -8.37 8.29 9.83
CA GLY A 98 -8.36 7.82 11.22
C GLY A 98 -9.65 7.11 11.66
N LYS A 99 -10.52 6.71 10.74
CA LYS A 99 -11.80 6.03 11.03
C LYS A 99 -11.61 4.53 11.31
N LEU A 100 -10.80 4.21 12.34
CA LEU A 100 -10.33 2.85 12.61
C LEU A 100 -11.45 1.86 12.88
N ALA A 101 -12.49 2.27 13.62
CA ALA A 101 -13.62 1.40 13.96
C ALA A 101 -14.42 0.98 12.72
N GLU A 102 -14.70 1.93 11.82
CA GLU A 102 -15.40 1.67 10.56
C GLU A 102 -14.57 0.74 9.65
N VAL A 103 -13.26 0.98 9.56
CA VAL A 103 -12.35 0.11 8.80
C VAL A 103 -12.38 -1.32 9.36
N ALA A 104 -12.32 -1.48 10.68
CA ALA A 104 -12.34 -2.79 11.32
C ALA A 104 -13.63 -3.56 10.99
N GLU A 105 -14.79 -2.92 11.14
CA GLU A 105 -16.09 -3.54 10.82
C GLU A 105 -16.18 -3.95 9.35
N ARG A 106 -15.87 -3.03 8.43
CA ARG A 106 -15.93 -3.27 6.99
C ARG A 106 -14.95 -4.34 6.53
N THR A 107 -13.77 -4.39 7.14
CA THR A 107 -12.74 -5.36 6.80
C THR A 107 -13.08 -6.76 7.33
N GLN A 108 -13.62 -6.86 8.53
CA GLN A 108 -14.12 -8.14 9.06
C GLN A 108 -15.26 -8.70 8.21
N TYR A 109 -16.19 -7.84 7.78
CA TYR A 109 -17.25 -8.21 6.84
C TYR A 109 -16.69 -8.77 5.52
N ALA A 110 -15.76 -8.06 4.89
CA ALA A 110 -15.13 -8.51 3.64
C ALA A 110 -14.30 -9.79 3.81
N LEU A 111 -13.59 -9.93 4.94
CA LEU A 111 -12.81 -11.13 5.24
C LEU A 111 -13.70 -12.37 5.35
N ALA A 112 -14.84 -12.28 6.03
CA ALA A 112 -15.76 -13.40 6.19
C ALA A 112 -16.28 -13.91 4.82
N ILE A 113 -16.59 -12.99 3.91
CA ILE A 113 -17.01 -13.33 2.53
C ILE A 113 -15.85 -13.94 1.74
N ALA A 114 -14.65 -13.35 1.84
CA ALA A 114 -13.47 -13.84 1.15
C ALA A 114 -13.06 -15.26 1.60
N GLN A 115 -13.19 -15.56 2.90
CA GLN A 115 -12.94 -16.88 3.47
C GLN A 115 -13.95 -17.92 2.97
N LYS A 116 -15.25 -17.58 2.98
CA LYS A 116 -16.31 -18.46 2.45
C LYS A 116 -16.06 -18.84 0.98
N ASN A 117 -15.52 -17.91 0.20
CA ASN A 117 -15.23 -18.10 -1.22
C ASN A 117 -13.78 -18.57 -1.51
N ALA A 118 -12.98 -18.83 -0.47
CA ALA A 118 -11.57 -19.21 -0.57
C ALA A 118 -10.75 -18.32 -1.54
N HIS A 119 -10.95 -16.99 -1.49
CA HIS A 119 -10.31 -16.06 -2.43
C HIS A 119 -9.04 -15.44 -1.81
N PRO A 120 -7.83 -15.97 -2.11
CA PRO A 120 -6.60 -15.65 -1.36
C PRO A 120 -6.23 -14.16 -1.40
N LEU A 121 -6.42 -13.49 -2.55
CA LEU A 121 -6.14 -12.06 -2.67
C LEU A 121 -6.96 -11.21 -1.69
N TYR A 122 -8.27 -11.47 -1.56
CA TYR A 122 -9.14 -10.67 -0.71
C TYR A 122 -8.97 -11.02 0.77
N ILE A 123 -8.58 -12.26 1.08
CA ILE A 123 -8.13 -12.65 2.42
C ILE A 123 -6.89 -11.82 2.79
N GLY A 124 -5.84 -11.84 1.94
CA GLY A 124 -4.61 -11.10 2.19
C GLY A 124 -4.79 -9.59 2.30
N LEU A 125 -5.59 -8.99 1.42
CA LEU A 125 -5.90 -7.55 1.48
C LEU A 125 -6.69 -7.17 2.75
N SER A 126 -7.58 -8.04 3.23
CA SER A 126 -8.33 -7.80 4.46
C SER A 126 -7.42 -7.95 5.69
N GLN A 127 -6.57 -8.97 5.72
CA GLN A 127 -5.56 -9.16 6.77
C GLN A 127 -4.60 -7.97 6.85
N LEU A 128 -4.19 -7.42 5.69
CA LEU A 128 -3.33 -6.25 5.60
C LEU A 128 -3.98 -5.03 6.27
N LEU A 129 -5.26 -4.78 6.00
CA LEU A 129 -6.01 -3.68 6.61
C LEU A 129 -6.16 -3.88 8.13
N ILE A 130 -6.47 -5.10 8.59
CA ILE A 130 -6.55 -5.41 10.03
C ILE A 130 -5.21 -5.15 10.72
N GLY A 131 -4.10 -5.62 10.15
CA GLY A 131 -2.75 -5.37 10.68
C GLY A 131 -2.43 -3.88 10.77
N ARG A 132 -2.82 -3.08 9.77
CA ARG A 132 -2.65 -1.62 9.79
C ARG A 132 -3.53 -0.94 10.83
N VAL A 133 -4.75 -1.41 11.07
CA VAL A 133 -5.62 -0.92 12.16
C VAL A 133 -4.94 -1.15 13.50
N TYR A 134 -4.47 -2.37 13.78
CA TYR A 134 -3.77 -2.68 15.03
C TYR A 134 -2.50 -1.86 15.20
N LEU A 135 -1.75 -1.62 14.10
CA LEU A 135 -0.57 -0.76 14.13
C LEU A 135 -0.91 0.67 14.54
N GLN A 136 -1.96 1.27 13.97
CA GLN A 136 -2.40 2.63 14.34
C GLN A 136 -2.97 2.70 15.77
N GLN A 137 -3.45 1.59 16.32
CA GLN A 137 -3.86 1.47 17.72
C GLN A 137 -2.69 1.26 18.70
N GLY A 138 -1.45 1.08 18.19
CA GLY A 138 -0.28 0.77 19.00
C GLY A 138 -0.19 -0.68 19.47
N ASN A 139 -1.04 -1.57 18.95
CA ASN A 139 -0.99 -2.99 19.29
C ASN A 139 0.00 -3.73 18.36
N ALA A 140 1.29 -3.67 18.72
CA ALA A 140 2.38 -4.16 17.89
C ALA A 140 2.35 -5.68 17.67
N HIS A 141 2.00 -6.46 18.70
CA HIS A 141 2.02 -7.92 18.61
C HIS A 141 0.98 -8.42 17.59
N GLU A 142 -0.26 -7.94 17.70
CA GLU A 142 -1.35 -8.29 16.80
C GLU A 142 -1.08 -7.74 15.40
N ALA A 143 -0.58 -6.50 15.29
CA ALA A 143 -0.21 -5.92 14.00
C ALA A 143 0.77 -6.82 13.25
N LYS A 144 1.84 -7.28 13.90
CA LYS A 144 2.85 -8.15 13.27
C LYS A 144 2.22 -9.43 12.72
N ALA A 145 1.45 -10.14 13.55
CA ALA A 145 0.86 -11.42 13.16
C ALA A 145 -0.07 -11.28 11.95
N TRP A 146 -0.90 -10.23 11.93
CA TRP A 146 -1.78 -9.95 10.79
C TRP A 146 -1.03 -9.52 9.53
N LEU A 147 0.03 -8.70 9.66
CA LEU A 147 0.84 -8.26 8.52
C LEU A 147 1.63 -9.43 7.90
N ASP A 148 2.18 -10.33 8.72
CA ASP A 148 2.87 -11.53 8.23
C ASP A 148 1.88 -12.49 7.52
N SER A 149 0.69 -12.68 8.09
CA SER A 149 -0.38 -13.48 7.46
C SER A 149 -0.81 -12.89 6.12
N ALA A 150 -0.95 -11.57 6.07
CA ALA A 150 -1.33 -10.85 4.86
C ALA A 150 -0.32 -11.02 3.73
N LEU A 151 0.98 -10.91 4.04
CA LEU A 151 2.04 -11.11 3.05
C LEU A 151 2.03 -12.54 2.50
N ASN A 152 1.88 -13.55 3.36
CA ASN A 152 1.77 -14.94 2.92
C ASN A 152 0.57 -15.14 1.97
N ALA A 153 -0.62 -14.65 2.35
CA ALA A 153 -1.82 -14.76 1.52
C ALA A 153 -1.70 -14.00 0.19
N LEU A 154 -1.02 -12.84 0.17
CA LEU A 154 -0.76 -12.09 -1.06
C LEU A 154 0.23 -12.80 -1.98
N GLN A 155 1.24 -13.48 -1.41
CA GLN A 155 2.18 -14.31 -2.16
C GLN A 155 1.47 -15.54 -2.77
N GLU A 156 0.64 -16.22 -1.98
CA GLU A 156 -0.19 -17.35 -2.45
C GLU A 156 -1.17 -16.95 -3.55
N ALA A 157 -1.71 -15.73 -3.49
CA ALA A 157 -2.57 -15.19 -4.54
C ALA A 157 -1.84 -15.01 -5.89
N GLY A 158 -0.51 -15.01 -5.91
CA GLY A 158 0.32 -14.89 -7.11
C GLY A 158 0.27 -13.51 -7.80
N ASN A 159 -0.52 -12.58 -7.26
CA ASN A 159 -0.66 -11.23 -7.79
C ASN A 159 0.40 -10.30 -7.20
N GLN A 160 1.38 -9.95 -8.04
CA GLN A 160 2.52 -9.11 -7.65
C GLN A 160 2.14 -7.65 -7.39
N ASP A 161 1.03 -7.14 -7.92
CA ASP A 161 0.64 -5.72 -7.84
C ASP A 161 0.34 -5.26 -6.41
N HIS A 162 0.01 -6.20 -5.52
CA HIS A 162 -0.35 -5.90 -4.13
C HIS A 162 0.75 -6.22 -3.12
N LEU A 163 1.80 -6.95 -3.51
CA LEU A 163 2.94 -7.25 -2.64
C LEU A 163 3.66 -5.99 -2.12
N PRO A 164 3.88 -4.92 -2.93
CA PRO A 164 4.49 -3.70 -2.43
C PRO A 164 3.74 -3.09 -1.24
N ARG A 165 2.42 -3.26 -1.16
CA ARG A 165 1.62 -2.74 -0.04
C ARG A 165 1.85 -3.52 1.25
N GLY A 166 2.01 -4.84 1.14
CA GLY A 166 2.34 -5.70 2.26
C GLY A 166 3.71 -5.37 2.84
N TYR A 167 4.72 -5.28 1.96
CA TYR A 167 6.09 -4.90 2.36
C TYR A 167 6.13 -3.51 2.97
N LEU A 168 5.47 -2.51 2.36
CA LEU A 168 5.39 -1.17 2.91
C LEU A 168 4.77 -1.15 4.31
N ALA A 169 3.64 -1.84 4.51
CA ALA A 169 2.97 -1.86 5.82
C ALA A 169 3.84 -2.51 6.91
N ARG A 170 4.59 -3.56 6.56
CA ARG A 170 5.49 -4.24 7.49
C ARG A 170 6.77 -3.42 7.74
N ALA A 171 7.28 -2.70 6.75
CA ALA A 171 8.35 -1.73 6.93
C ALA A 171 7.96 -0.62 7.91
N VAL A 172 6.75 -0.07 7.78
CA VAL A 172 6.20 0.93 8.72
C VAL A 172 6.12 0.36 10.13
N PHE A 173 5.65 -0.89 10.28
CA PHE A 173 5.62 -1.59 11.56
C PHE A 173 7.03 -1.69 12.17
N TYR A 174 8.00 -2.21 11.42
CA TYR A 174 9.37 -2.40 11.89
C TYR A 174 10.06 -1.08 12.25
N ARG A 175 9.85 -0.02 11.46
CA ARG A 175 10.31 1.33 11.81
C ARG A 175 9.72 1.82 13.13
N THR A 176 8.42 1.57 13.36
CA THR A 176 7.73 2.03 14.57
C THR A 176 8.24 1.35 15.83
N ILE A 177 8.65 0.07 15.75
CA ILE A 177 9.21 -0.67 16.90
C ILE A 177 10.74 -0.50 17.04
N GLY A 178 11.38 0.22 16.11
CA GLY A 178 12.84 0.43 16.10
C GLY A 178 13.67 -0.70 15.49
N ASP A 179 13.06 -1.70 14.84
CA ASP A 179 13.80 -2.73 14.11
C ASP A 179 14.12 -2.28 12.68
N PHE A 180 15.07 -1.37 12.56
CA PHE A 180 15.39 -0.75 11.28
C PHE A 180 15.98 -1.74 10.26
N ARG A 181 16.61 -2.84 10.72
CA ARG A 181 17.13 -3.87 9.83
C ARG A 181 16.01 -4.56 9.07
N CYS A 182 14.96 -4.98 9.78
CA CYS A 182 13.79 -5.59 9.15
C CYS A 182 13.02 -4.59 8.28
N ALA A 183 12.93 -3.33 8.69
CA ALA A 183 12.33 -2.27 7.87
C ALA A 183 13.08 -2.09 6.53
N ARG A 184 14.41 -2.02 6.55
CA ARG A 184 15.24 -1.94 5.34
C ARG A 184 15.09 -3.15 4.43
N ALA A 185 15.05 -4.35 5.01
CA ALA A 185 14.86 -5.58 4.24
C ALA A 185 13.52 -5.60 3.49
N ASP A 186 12.44 -5.16 4.15
CA ASP A 186 11.12 -5.06 3.50
C ASP A 186 11.09 -3.99 2.42
N LEU A 187 11.72 -2.83 2.64
CA LEU A 187 11.82 -1.77 1.63
C LEU A 187 12.67 -2.20 0.44
N GLN A 188 13.73 -2.97 0.66
CA GLN A 188 14.54 -3.55 -0.42
C GLN A 188 13.72 -4.52 -1.26
N ALA A 189 12.97 -5.44 -0.63
CA ALA A 189 12.08 -6.36 -1.34
C ALA A 189 10.99 -5.60 -2.12
N MET A 190 10.44 -4.53 -1.54
CA MET A 190 9.51 -3.65 -2.23
C MET A 190 10.15 -3.00 -3.46
N TRP A 191 11.36 -2.44 -3.32
CA TRP A 191 12.11 -1.77 -4.39
C TRP A 191 12.30 -2.68 -5.61
N GLU A 192 12.75 -3.90 -5.39
CA GLU A 192 12.99 -4.88 -6.47
C GLU A 192 11.75 -5.14 -7.32
N ILE A 193 10.57 -5.18 -6.69
CA ILE A 193 9.30 -5.36 -7.41
C ILE A 193 8.90 -4.06 -8.12
N VAL A 194 8.94 -2.91 -7.45
CA VAL A 194 8.41 -1.66 -8.01
C VAL A 194 9.28 -1.10 -9.13
N GLU A 195 10.60 -1.24 -9.04
CA GLU A 195 11.54 -0.78 -10.07
C GLU A 195 11.42 -1.65 -11.33
N LEU A 196 11.39 -2.98 -11.16
CA LEU A 196 11.27 -3.92 -12.27
C LEU A 196 9.98 -3.75 -13.07
N ASN A 197 8.87 -3.44 -12.38
CA ASN A 197 7.54 -3.32 -13.00
C ASN A 197 7.17 -1.87 -13.33
N GLY A 198 8.04 -0.90 -13.04
CA GLY A 198 7.78 0.51 -13.25
C GLY A 198 6.50 0.99 -12.56
N MET A 199 6.32 0.68 -11.27
CA MET A 199 5.14 1.06 -10.48
C MET A 199 5.37 2.39 -9.74
N ARG A 200 5.29 3.51 -10.45
CA ARG A 200 5.75 4.83 -9.98
C ARG A 200 5.06 5.33 -8.71
N LEU A 201 3.77 5.01 -8.50
CA LEU A 201 3.10 5.38 -7.24
C LEU A 201 3.65 4.61 -6.04
N HIS A 202 3.94 3.32 -6.22
CA HIS A 202 4.58 2.52 -5.17
C HIS A 202 6.04 2.93 -4.96
N LEU A 203 6.73 3.33 -6.03
CA LEU A 203 8.06 3.95 -5.95
C LEU A 203 8.08 5.23 -5.11
N THR A 204 7.00 6.03 -5.23
CA THR A 204 6.80 7.23 -4.39
C THR A 204 6.64 6.83 -2.92
N ASP A 205 5.76 5.88 -2.63
CA ASP A 205 5.54 5.37 -1.27
C ASP A 205 6.85 4.81 -0.65
N TYR A 206 7.68 4.13 -1.47
CA TYR A 206 9.00 3.64 -1.08
C TYR A 206 9.93 4.79 -0.65
N HIS A 207 10.06 5.84 -1.47
CA HIS A 207 10.95 6.95 -1.14
C HIS A 207 10.50 7.73 0.11
N LEU A 208 9.19 7.90 0.28
CA LEU A 208 8.64 8.52 1.50
C LEU A 208 8.96 7.68 2.74
N GLU A 209 8.82 6.36 2.66
CA GLU A 209 9.10 5.50 3.81
C GLU A 209 10.59 5.35 4.10
N MET A 210 11.45 5.30 3.07
CA MET A 210 12.91 5.37 3.24
C MET A 210 13.33 6.65 3.94
N ALA A 211 12.76 7.80 3.56
CA ALA A 211 13.03 9.07 4.23
C ALA A 211 12.63 9.02 5.71
N ARG A 212 11.44 8.49 6.05
CA ARG A 212 11.03 8.31 7.45
C ARG A 212 11.95 7.36 8.22
N LEU A 213 12.42 6.31 7.56
CA LEU A 213 13.33 5.34 8.17
C LEU A 213 14.67 5.97 8.51
N LEU A 214 15.23 6.77 7.60
CA LEU A 214 16.47 7.52 7.85
C LEU A 214 16.31 8.50 9.02
N VAL A 215 15.20 9.25 9.07
CA VAL A 215 14.91 10.14 10.21
C VAL A 215 14.83 9.34 11.52
N ALA A 216 14.10 8.21 11.52
CA ALA A 216 13.96 7.39 12.73
C ALA A 216 15.29 6.77 13.20
N GLU A 217 16.19 6.40 12.28
CA GLU A 217 17.53 5.93 12.58
C GLU A 217 18.45 7.05 13.10
N GLU A 218 18.30 8.27 12.60
CA GLU A 218 19.04 9.44 13.10
C GLU A 218 18.59 9.81 14.53
N GLU A 219 17.29 9.75 14.81
CA GLU A 219 16.71 10.03 16.13
C GLU A 219 17.02 8.93 17.16
N ASN A 220 17.02 7.68 16.74
CA ASN A 220 17.27 6.51 17.58
C ASN A 220 18.34 5.63 16.95
N PRO A 221 19.63 6.01 17.00
CA PRO A 221 20.67 5.22 16.37
C PRO A 221 20.67 3.80 16.93
N PRO A 222 20.76 2.76 16.07
CA PRO A 222 20.84 1.39 16.56
C PRO A 222 22.00 1.30 17.53
N GLN A 223 21.76 0.75 18.73
CA GLN A 223 22.83 0.51 19.68
C GLN A 223 23.89 -0.33 18.97
N SER A 224 25.07 0.27 18.75
CA SER A 224 26.16 -0.32 17.98
C SER A 224 26.44 -1.75 18.46
N PRO A 225 26.74 -2.73 17.58
CA PRO A 225 27.26 -4.03 17.99
C PRO A 225 28.65 -3.95 18.63
N PHE A 226 29.29 -2.78 18.63
CA PHE A 226 30.64 -2.59 19.13
C PHE A 226 30.65 -1.84 20.47
N CYS A 227 30.18 -2.53 21.52
CA CYS A 227 30.76 -2.34 22.84
C CYS A 227 32.11 -3.09 22.89
N LYS A 228 33.17 -2.34 23.17
CA LYS A 228 34.56 -2.79 23.26
C LYS A 228 34.74 -3.94 24.28
N GLY A 229 35.54 -4.95 23.91
CA GLY A 229 36.35 -5.76 24.83
C GLY A 229 35.99 -7.24 24.90
N GLY A 230 36.77 -8.09 24.22
CA GLY A 230 36.77 -9.53 24.43
C GLY A 230 36.94 -10.33 23.14
N SER A 231 38.17 -10.79 22.90
CA SER A 231 38.53 -11.76 21.86
C SER A 231 37.79 -13.09 22.02
N GLN A 232 37.10 -13.55 20.97
CA GLN A 232 37.19 -14.93 20.47
C GLN A 232 36.41 -15.11 19.16
N GLU A 233 37.10 -15.68 18.19
CA GLU A 233 36.57 -16.24 16.95
C GLU A 233 35.62 -17.41 17.27
N ASP A 234 34.45 -17.50 16.63
CA ASP A 234 34.10 -18.72 15.89
C ASP A 234 32.90 -18.58 14.93
N THR A 235 33.18 -19.04 13.71
CA THR A 235 32.38 -19.67 12.65
C THR A 235 30.85 -19.46 12.48
N GLY A 236 30.49 -19.03 11.26
CA GLY A 236 29.32 -19.59 10.55
C GLY A 236 28.31 -18.57 10.02
N SER A 237 28.38 -18.30 8.70
CA SER A 237 27.39 -17.57 7.90
C SER A 237 27.40 -16.03 8.01
N ALA A 238 28.52 -15.43 7.61
CA ALA A 238 28.55 -14.04 7.19
C ALA A 238 28.08 -13.94 5.74
N VAL A 239 26.85 -13.46 5.54
CA VAL A 239 26.52 -12.68 4.35
C VAL A 239 25.97 -11.35 4.84
N PRO A 240 26.76 -10.26 4.84
CA PRO A 240 26.21 -8.93 4.88
C PRO A 240 25.90 -8.49 3.45
N PRO A 241 24.63 -8.31 3.03
CA PRO A 241 24.35 -7.70 1.74
C PRO A 241 24.31 -6.18 1.92
N PHE A 242 25.44 -5.55 2.24
CA PHE A 242 25.58 -4.09 2.15
C PHE A 242 26.79 -3.64 1.35
N GLU A 243 27.45 -4.54 0.64
CA GLU A 243 28.54 -4.19 -0.26
C GLU A 243 28.21 -4.58 -1.70
N LYS A 244 28.24 -3.55 -2.56
CA LYS A 244 28.01 -3.53 -4.02
C LYS A 244 26.55 -3.35 -4.46
N GLY A 245 26.08 -2.10 -4.37
CA GLY A 245 25.20 -1.54 -5.41
C GLY A 245 23.71 -1.34 -5.12
N GLY A 246 23.24 -1.42 -3.87
CA GLY A 246 21.82 -1.19 -3.54
C GLY A 246 21.64 -0.32 -2.29
N LEU A 247 21.21 0.93 -2.49
CA LEU A 247 20.41 1.74 -1.55
C LEU A 247 20.94 2.01 -0.13
N GLY A 248 22.24 1.86 0.12
CA GLY A 248 22.92 2.32 1.36
C GLY A 248 23.51 3.75 1.29
N GLY A 249 23.36 4.46 0.17
CA GLY A 249 24.05 5.73 -0.08
C GLY A 249 23.17 6.87 -0.62
N ILE A 250 21.85 6.68 -0.71
CA ILE A 250 20.95 7.77 -1.06
C ILE A 250 20.68 8.57 0.21
N SER A 251 20.92 9.87 0.16
CA SER A 251 20.68 10.76 1.30
C SER A 251 19.18 10.93 1.56
N LEU A 252 18.84 11.32 2.80
CA LEU A 252 17.47 11.73 3.17
C LEU A 252 16.91 12.77 2.18
N GLN A 253 17.71 13.79 1.85
CA GLN A 253 17.38 14.81 0.86
C GLN A 253 17.03 14.20 -0.50
N ALA A 254 17.85 13.28 -1.01
CA ALA A 254 17.63 12.68 -2.32
C ALA A 254 16.36 11.81 -2.37
N HIS A 255 16.02 11.12 -1.28
CA HIS A 255 14.73 10.41 -1.19
C HIS A 255 13.53 11.37 -1.20
N ILE A 256 13.61 12.49 -0.47
CA ILE A 256 12.55 13.50 -0.44
C ILE A 256 12.38 14.16 -1.81
N GLU A 257 13.47 14.48 -2.50
CA GLU A 257 13.46 15.02 -3.86
C GLU A 257 12.88 14.03 -4.88
N ALA A 258 13.26 12.76 -4.80
CA ALA A 258 12.72 11.71 -5.68
C ALA A 258 11.21 11.53 -5.47
N ALA A 259 10.74 11.51 -4.22
CA ALA A 259 9.32 11.47 -3.90
C ALA A 259 8.58 12.70 -4.45
N ALA A 260 9.11 13.91 -4.24
CA ALA A 260 8.52 15.14 -4.74
C ALA A 260 8.42 15.15 -6.27
N LYS A 261 9.47 14.71 -6.96
CA LYS A 261 9.48 14.58 -8.42
C LYS A 261 8.40 13.61 -8.90
N LEU A 262 8.31 12.42 -8.32
CA LEU A 262 7.32 11.42 -8.71
C LEU A 262 5.88 11.90 -8.44
N ILE A 263 5.63 12.56 -7.31
CA ILE A 263 4.32 13.14 -6.99
C ILE A 263 3.90 14.13 -8.09
N ASN A 264 4.79 15.05 -8.45
CA ASN A 264 4.52 16.04 -9.50
C ASN A 264 4.32 15.41 -10.88
N GLU A 265 5.14 14.43 -11.25
CA GLU A 265 5.05 13.78 -12.56
C GLU A 265 3.83 12.88 -12.71
N THR A 266 3.36 12.28 -11.61
CA THR A 266 2.25 11.32 -11.64
C THR A 266 0.92 11.92 -11.20
N GLY A 267 0.91 13.07 -10.54
CA GLY A 267 -0.28 13.66 -9.92
C GLY A 267 -0.72 12.96 -8.62
N TYR A 268 0.20 12.29 -7.91
CA TYR A 268 -0.09 11.49 -6.72
C TYR A 268 -0.19 12.33 -5.44
N HIS A 269 -1.03 13.35 -5.49
CA HIS A 269 -1.15 14.39 -4.46
C HIS A 269 -1.74 13.90 -3.12
N ARG A 270 -2.20 12.64 -3.03
CA ARG A 270 -2.57 12.04 -1.74
C ARG A 270 -1.43 12.05 -0.72
N ARG A 271 -0.18 12.11 -1.19
CA ARG A 271 1.03 12.10 -0.34
C ARG A 271 1.59 13.48 -0.02
N ASP A 272 0.95 14.57 -0.42
CA ASP A 272 1.47 15.93 -0.25
C ASP A 272 1.70 16.29 1.23
N ILE A 273 0.80 15.87 2.13
CA ILE A 273 0.93 16.11 3.58
C ILE A 273 2.17 15.41 4.13
N GLU A 274 2.36 14.14 3.74
CA GLU A 274 3.49 13.32 4.14
C GLU A 274 4.83 13.88 3.65
N LEU A 275 4.87 14.30 2.38
CA LEU A 275 6.03 14.95 1.78
C LEU A 275 6.36 16.26 2.50
N SER A 276 5.37 17.11 2.75
CA SER A 276 5.56 18.39 3.43
C SER A 276 6.12 18.19 4.84
N GLY A 277 5.67 17.16 5.57
CA GLY A 277 6.19 16.84 6.90
C GLY A 277 7.68 16.46 6.87
N LEU A 278 8.10 15.67 5.88
CA LEU A 278 9.51 15.30 5.68
C LEU A 278 10.37 16.49 5.25
N GLN A 279 9.87 17.36 4.38
CA GLN A 279 10.57 18.57 3.96
C GLN A 279 10.83 19.56 5.10
N GLN A 280 9.97 19.56 6.13
CA GLN A 280 10.18 20.39 7.32
C GLN A 280 11.33 19.89 8.20
N HIS A 281 11.64 18.59 8.19
CA HIS A 281 12.79 18.03 8.94
C HIS A 281 14.15 18.44 8.36
N LEU A 282 14.17 18.87 7.09
CA LEU A 282 15.39 19.33 6.42
C LEU A 282 15.69 20.82 6.62
N ARG A 283 14.76 21.58 7.21
CA ARG A 283 14.86 23.04 7.41
C ARG A 283 15.43 23.36 8.78
#